data_AF-A0A4P9W0Y3-F1
#
_entry.id   AF-A0A4P9W0Y3-F1
#
_cell.length_a   1.000
_cell.length_b   1.000
_cell.length_c   1.000
_cell.angle_alpha   90.00
_cell.angle_beta   90.00
_cell.angle_gamma   90.00
#
_symmetry.space_group_name_H-M   'P 1'
#
loop_
_entity.id
_entity.type
_entity.pdbx_description
1 polymer ?
#
loop_
_entity_poly.entity_id
_entity_poly.type
_entity_poly.pdbx_seq_one_letter_code
_entity_poly.pdbx_strand_id
1 'polypeptide(L)'
;MRVTSAVLLLGLVAPVLTSDCRPGCNKPSGANFDAFLSLLEPSSGFFQLVSSCNDINALWLRAAFHDCGDGSILDRTGGADGSLQFETGRSENSGLGGTVSFLASTAQNAGVSVADVIALGAILSVARCGGPSIPFHPGRVDAHGPGPEGRLPSPTDSEGFLQTGLGRRMGLTFGEQTSLYTGSHTIGCVHGADHPEITSESCAPFDSTPNTFDNAIFKELVAKTSVDLLGTDKRMLSNSNYKTTIKQWAASQSAFFSQYVTAFTACSSLNQLSNLDPSYITMPIGNGAAKKHTVKSTLARRSAYSTDVTEQEACETHTRAATRCSTQPGYIEKCSYETGTWVREFDPMAASYTPGYECVDTRYGARWLPPTTDGGKFGYAARSRRSVDEEDAVVQEAEAEVIYRAKRAEEL
;
A
#
# COMPACT_ATOMS: atom_id res chain seq x y z
N MET A 1 70.76 43.16 -5.28
CA MET A 1 69.35 43.38 -5.72
C MET A 1 68.94 42.22 -6.62
N ARG A 2 68.22 41.24 -6.05
CA ARG A 2 67.52 40.19 -6.79
C ARG A 2 66.16 40.06 -6.12
N VAL A 3 65.11 40.47 -6.82
CA VAL A 3 63.72 40.34 -6.38
C VAL A 3 63.20 39.05 -7.01
N THR A 4 63.00 38.01 -6.19
CA THR A 4 62.26 36.81 -6.58
C THR A 4 60.82 36.99 -6.14
N SER A 5 59.91 37.19 -7.10
CA SER A 5 58.47 37.25 -6.86
C SER A 5 57.94 35.87 -6.48
N ALA A 6 57.35 35.77 -5.29
CA ALA A 6 56.56 34.61 -4.88
C ALA A 6 55.18 34.68 -5.54
N VAL A 7 54.85 33.70 -6.37
CA VAL A 7 53.48 33.49 -6.88
C VAL A 7 52.74 32.66 -5.83
N LEU A 8 51.80 33.29 -5.15
CA LEU A 8 50.87 32.64 -4.23
C LEU A 8 49.79 31.92 -5.08
N LEU A 9 49.92 30.61 -5.27
CA LEU A 9 48.81 29.79 -5.78
C LEU A 9 47.76 29.66 -4.66
N LEU A 10 46.67 30.43 -4.76
CA LEU A 10 45.44 30.14 -4.05
C LEU A 10 44.80 28.90 -4.69
N GLY A 11 44.93 27.75 -4.01
CA GLY A 11 44.12 26.59 -4.29
C GLY A 11 42.66 26.90 -3.99
N LEU A 12 41.85 27.05 -5.03
CA LEU A 12 40.40 26.98 -4.95
C LEU A 12 40.04 25.54 -4.56
N VAL A 13 39.74 25.34 -3.28
CA VAL A 13 39.05 24.14 -2.82
C VAL A 13 37.62 24.27 -3.35
N ALA A 14 37.33 23.57 -4.44
CA ALA A 14 35.95 23.40 -4.88
C ALA A 14 35.17 22.75 -3.72
N PRO A 15 34.01 23.29 -3.32
CA PRO A 15 33.20 22.63 -2.32
C PRO A 15 32.82 21.25 -2.88
N VAL A 16 33.13 20.23 -2.08
CA VAL A 16 32.69 18.85 -2.32
C VAL A 16 31.17 18.90 -2.46
N LEU A 17 30.71 18.40 -3.61
CA LEU A 17 29.32 18.26 -4.03
C LEU A 17 28.42 17.93 -2.84
N THR A 18 27.51 18.86 -2.51
CA THR A 18 26.26 18.49 -1.88
C THR A 18 25.58 17.50 -2.81
N SER A 19 25.08 16.40 -2.26
CA SER A 19 24.28 15.41 -2.97
C SER A 19 22.94 16.04 -3.37
N ASP A 20 22.98 16.84 -4.43
CA ASP A 20 21.79 17.26 -5.15
C ASP A 20 21.17 16.00 -5.74
N CYS A 21 20.09 15.57 -5.09
CA CYS A 21 19.10 14.65 -5.62
C CYS A 21 18.84 14.98 -7.10
N ARG A 22 18.91 13.96 -7.97
CA ARG A 22 18.60 14.12 -9.41
C ARG A 22 17.19 14.70 -9.57
N PRO A 23 16.88 15.38 -10.70
CA PRO A 23 15.50 15.79 -11.00
C PRO A 23 14.57 14.57 -10.89
N GLY A 24 13.65 14.59 -9.91
CA GLY A 24 12.72 13.47 -9.62
C GLY A 24 12.81 12.87 -8.21
N CYS A 25 13.80 13.24 -7.38
CA CYS A 25 13.80 12.82 -5.98
C CYS A 25 13.07 13.85 -5.11
N ASN A 26 11.77 13.66 -4.93
CA ASN A 26 10.96 14.48 -4.02
C ASN A 26 10.93 13.87 -2.61
N LYS A 27 11.10 14.70 -1.57
CA LYS A 27 10.93 14.29 -0.17
C LYS A 27 9.43 14.01 0.10
N PRO A 28 9.06 12.95 0.84
CA PRO A 28 7.67 12.67 1.18
C PRO A 28 7.03 13.87 1.87
N SER A 29 5.80 14.22 1.48
CA SER A 29 5.01 15.11 2.32
C SER A 29 4.76 14.36 3.63
N GLY A 30 5.16 14.91 4.78
CA GLY A 30 4.83 14.29 6.06
C GLY A 30 3.31 14.10 6.12
N ALA A 31 2.83 12.91 6.50
CA ALA A 31 1.39 12.65 6.49
C ALA A 31 0.66 13.57 7.46
N ASN A 32 -0.29 14.34 6.92
CA ASN A 32 -1.23 15.09 7.74
C ASN A 32 -2.32 14.13 8.24
N PHE A 33 -1.98 13.33 9.27
CA PHE A 33 -2.86 12.30 9.82
C PHE A 33 -4.20 12.86 10.30
N ASP A 34 -4.22 14.05 10.89
CA ASP A 34 -5.46 14.70 11.35
C ASP A 34 -6.38 15.05 10.17
N ALA A 35 -5.82 15.44 9.02
CA ALA A 35 -6.59 15.64 7.80
C ALA A 35 -7.19 14.33 7.28
N PHE A 36 -6.42 13.23 7.27
CA PHE A 36 -6.98 11.91 6.89
C PHE A 36 -8.08 11.46 7.85
N LEU A 37 -7.92 11.65 9.17
CA LEU A 37 -8.98 11.37 10.14
C LEU A 37 -10.23 12.21 9.88
N SER A 38 -10.06 13.49 9.53
CA SER A 38 -11.16 14.38 9.17
C SER A 38 -11.90 13.91 7.90
N LEU A 39 -11.19 13.35 6.93
CA LEU A 39 -11.80 12.71 5.75
C LEU A 39 -12.59 11.45 6.12
N LEU A 40 -12.20 10.73 7.17
CA LEU A 40 -12.88 9.52 7.63
C LEU A 40 -14.07 9.79 8.56
N GLU A 41 -14.29 11.04 8.97
CA GLU A 41 -15.46 11.41 9.78
C GLU A 41 -16.76 11.20 9.00
N PRO A 42 -17.82 10.63 9.60
CA PRO A 42 -19.09 10.38 8.91
C PRO A 42 -19.78 11.61 8.31
N SER A 43 -19.44 12.81 8.80
CA SER A 43 -19.94 14.09 8.29
C SER A 43 -19.19 14.58 7.04
N SER A 44 -18.04 13.99 6.69
CA SER A 44 -17.26 14.40 5.53
C SER A 44 -17.94 13.96 4.22
N GLY A 45 -17.89 14.80 3.19
CA GLY A 45 -18.41 14.44 1.87
C GLY A 45 -17.66 13.25 1.26
N PHE A 46 -16.37 13.14 1.53
CA PHE A 46 -15.54 12.01 1.11
C PHE A 46 -16.04 10.69 1.71
N PHE A 47 -16.25 10.63 3.03
CA PHE A 47 -16.75 9.44 3.71
C PHE A 47 -18.14 9.06 3.21
N GLN A 48 -19.04 10.05 3.04
CA GLN A 48 -20.41 9.79 2.59
C GLN A 48 -20.46 9.10 1.23
N LEU A 49 -19.59 9.48 0.29
CA LEU A 49 -19.55 8.87 -1.04
C LEU A 49 -19.03 7.42 -1.03
N VAL A 50 -18.14 7.07 -0.11
CA VAL A 50 -17.63 5.69 0.07
C VAL A 50 -18.38 4.90 1.15
N SER A 51 -19.46 5.45 1.71
CA SER A 51 -20.20 4.86 2.84
C SER A 51 -21.18 3.74 2.44
N SER A 52 -21.28 3.39 1.17
CA SER A 52 -22.00 2.21 0.66
C SER A 52 -21.17 1.56 -0.44
N CYS A 53 -21.47 0.33 -0.86
CA CYS A 53 -20.84 -0.24 -2.05
C CYS A 53 -21.75 0.03 -3.25
N ASN A 54 -21.30 0.90 -4.14
CA ASN A 54 -22.00 1.29 -5.36
C ASN A 54 -20.98 1.67 -6.46
N ASP A 55 -21.47 2.17 -7.60
CA ASP A 55 -20.65 2.57 -8.75
C ASP A 55 -19.49 3.53 -8.40
N ILE A 56 -19.66 4.42 -7.41
CA ILE A 56 -18.60 5.33 -6.94
C ILE A 56 -17.41 4.54 -6.38
N ASN A 57 -17.66 3.45 -5.65
CA ASN A 57 -16.61 2.61 -5.08
C ASN A 57 -15.78 1.95 -6.17
N ALA A 58 -16.45 1.40 -7.18
CA ALA A 58 -15.79 0.84 -8.34
C ALA A 58 -15.02 1.92 -9.13
N LEU A 59 -15.58 3.12 -9.25
CA LEU A 59 -14.95 4.24 -9.94
C LEU A 59 -13.71 4.77 -9.22
N TRP A 60 -13.71 4.78 -7.88
CA TRP A 60 -12.54 5.15 -7.07
C TRP A 60 -11.45 4.07 -7.12
N LEU A 61 -11.86 2.80 -7.12
CA LEU A 61 -10.94 1.70 -7.34
C LEU A 61 -10.30 1.77 -8.74
N ARG A 62 -11.11 2.05 -9.77
CA ARG A 62 -10.62 2.30 -11.14
C ARG A 62 -9.66 3.49 -11.18
N ALA A 63 -10.00 4.61 -10.54
CA ALA A 63 -9.12 5.78 -10.51
C ALA A 63 -7.74 5.44 -9.92
N ALA A 64 -7.67 4.66 -8.84
CA ALA A 64 -6.39 4.25 -8.27
C ALA A 64 -5.57 3.34 -9.20
N PHE A 65 -6.22 2.43 -9.94
CA PHE A 65 -5.52 1.65 -10.96
C PHE A 65 -5.02 2.53 -12.13
N HIS A 66 -5.84 3.48 -12.58
CA HIS A 66 -5.48 4.38 -13.66
C HIS A 66 -4.38 5.37 -13.28
N ASP A 67 -4.27 5.74 -11.99
CA ASP A 67 -3.15 6.50 -11.45
C ASP A 67 -1.88 5.63 -11.42
N CYS A 68 -1.91 4.47 -10.76
CA CYS A 68 -0.70 3.64 -10.63
C CYS A 68 -0.25 2.92 -11.91
N GLY A 69 -1.16 2.71 -12.85
CA GLY A 69 -1.02 1.74 -13.94
C GLY A 69 -0.02 2.18 -15.01
N ASP A 70 0.29 3.46 -15.11
CA ASP A 70 1.33 3.99 -15.99
C ASP A 70 2.76 3.79 -15.43
N GLY A 71 2.85 3.36 -14.16
CA GLY A 71 4.10 3.21 -13.45
C GLY A 71 4.97 2.09 -14.00
N SER A 72 6.27 2.27 -13.80
CA SER A 72 7.29 1.37 -14.31
C SER A 72 8.46 1.23 -13.34
N ILE A 73 8.78 -0.01 -12.97
CA ILE A 73 9.99 -0.32 -12.19
C ILE A 73 11.26 -0.30 -13.04
N LEU A 74 11.12 -0.31 -14.37
CA LEU A 74 12.24 -0.43 -15.30
C LEU A 74 12.95 0.91 -15.54
N ASP A 75 12.17 1.96 -15.74
CA ASP A 75 12.64 3.34 -15.97
C ASP A 75 12.24 4.31 -14.85
N ARG A 76 11.50 3.84 -13.84
CA ARG A 76 11.10 4.58 -12.63
C ARG A 76 10.25 5.82 -12.92
N THR A 77 9.43 5.79 -13.97
CA THR A 77 8.50 6.87 -14.29
C THR A 77 7.04 6.44 -14.07
N GLY A 78 6.16 7.41 -13.84
CA GLY A 78 4.75 7.19 -13.48
C GLY A 78 4.59 6.50 -12.12
N GLY A 79 3.39 6.02 -11.80
CA GLY A 79 3.09 5.31 -10.57
C GLY A 79 1.98 5.95 -9.77
N ALA A 80 1.87 5.60 -8.48
CA ALA A 80 0.77 6.10 -7.64
C ALA A 80 1.06 7.52 -7.15
N ASP A 81 1.17 8.48 -8.06
CA ASP A 81 1.68 9.82 -7.82
C ASP A 81 0.63 10.93 -8.08
N GLY A 82 -0.64 10.59 -8.30
CA GLY A 82 -1.68 11.58 -8.54
C GLY A 82 -1.57 12.28 -9.90
N SER A 83 -0.74 11.79 -10.83
CA SER A 83 -0.63 12.35 -12.19
C SER A 83 -1.95 12.26 -12.96
N LEU A 84 -2.85 11.33 -12.58
CA LEU A 84 -4.16 11.14 -13.22
C LEU A 84 -4.97 12.43 -13.32
N GLN A 85 -4.79 13.39 -12.40
CA GLN A 85 -5.43 14.71 -12.46
C GLN A 85 -5.11 15.52 -13.72
N PHE A 86 -3.97 15.25 -14.35
CA PHE A 86 -3.53 15.90 -15.60
C PHE A 86 -3.88 15.08 -16.84
N GLU A 87 -4.52 13.91 -16.68
CA GLU A 87 -4.66 12.90 -17.74
C GLU A 87 -6.12 12.59 -18.10
N THR A 88 -7.07 13.32 -17.51
CA THR A 88 -8.52 13.11 -17.70
C THR A 88 -9.00 13.30 -19.14
N GLY A 89 -8.20 13.95 -20.00
CA GLY A 89 -8.47 14.09 -21.43
C GLY A 89 -8.01 12.91 -22.29
N ARG A 90 -7.33 11.91 -21.72
CA ARG A 90 -6.88 10.72 -22.45
C ARG A 90 -8.02 9.72 -22.63
N SER A 91 -8.04 9.03 -23.78
CA SER A 91 -9.12 8.12 -24.15
C SER A 91 -9.35 6.98 -23.15
N GLU A 92 -8.26 6.42 -22.61
CA GLU A 92 -8.25 5.38 -21.61
C GLU A 92 -8.85 5.84 -20.27
N ASN A 93 -8.84 7.15 -19.99
CA ASN A 93 -9.37 7.75 -18.77
C ASN A 93 -10.80 8.29 -18.95
N SER A 94 -11.48 7.96 -20.05
CA SER A 94 -12.88 8.33 -20.29
C SER A 94 -13.78 7.94 -19.11
N GLY A 95 -14.65 8.85 -18.68
CA GLY A 95 -15.52 8.69 -17.51
C GLY A 95 -14.87 9.02 -16.15
N LEU A 96 -13.55 9.24 -16.04
CA LEU A 96 -12.89 9.52 -14.76
C LEU A 96 -12.86 11.02 -14.37
N GLY A 97 -13.08 11.94 -15.32
CA GLY A 97 -12.86 13.37 -15.11
C GLY A 97 -13.59 13.97 -13.90
N GLY A 98 -14.86 13.61 -13.70
CA GLY A 98 -15.64 14.07 -12.53
C GLY A 98 -15.11 13.54 -11.20
N THR A 99 -14.80 12.25 -11.12
CA THR A 99 -14.23 11.62 -9.92
C THR A 99 -12.87 12.20 -9.58
N VAL A 100 -11.99 12.34 -10.57
CA VAL A 100 -10.64 12.89 -10.39
C VAL A 100 -10.72 14.35 -9.92
N SER A 101 -11.63 15.15 -10.48
CA SER A 101 -11.87 16.53 -10.02
C SER A 101 -12.34 16.59 -8.56
N PHE A 102 -13.24 15.68 -8.15
CA PHE A 102 -13.70 15.58 -6.77
C PHE A 102 -12.57 15.18 -5.81
N LEU A 103 -11.79 14.16 -6.15
CA LEU A 103 -10.68 13.68 -5.32
C LEU A 103 -9.59 14.74 -5.20
N ALA A 104 -9.22 15.42 -6.29
CA ALA A 104 -8.25 16.51 -6.27
C ALA A 104 -8.72 17.70 -5.41
N SER A 105 -9.99 18.09 -5.52
CA SER A 105 -10.57 19.15 -4.68
C SER A 105 -10.61 18.75 -3.20
N THR A 106 -10.90 17.48 -2.92
CA THR A 106 -10.88 16.92 -1.56
C THR A 106 -9.49 16.99 -0.96
N ALA A 107 -8.47 16.58 -1.72
CA ALA A 107 -7.07 16.65 -1.32
C ALA A 107 -6.63 18.09 -1.04
N GLN A 108 -6.93 19.01 -1.95
CA GLN A 108 -6.62 20.43 -1.79
C GLN A 108 -7.25 21.03 -0.52
N ASN A 109 -8.53 20.75 -0.27
CA ASN A 109 -9.24 21.26 0.91
C ASN A 109 -8.74 20.68 2.22
N ALA A 110 -8.30 19.41 2.21
CA ALA A 110 -7.77 18.73 3.37
C ALA A 110 -6.27 19.02 3.61
N GLY A 111 -5.57 19.58 2.63
CA GLY A 111 -4.12 19.83 2.72
C GLY A 111 -3.31 18.53 2.73
N VAL A 112 -3.69 17.58 1.89
CA VAL A 112 -3.01 16.30 1.63
C VAL A 112 -2.78 16.12 0.13
N SER A 113 -1.95 15.16 -0.27
CA SER A 113 -1.69 14.90 -1.69
C SER A 113 -2.92 14.28 -2.38
N VAL A 114 -3.09 14.60 -3.66
CA VAL A 114 -4.10 13.99 -4.53
C VAL A 114 -3.87 12.48 -4.62
N ALA A 115 -2.62 12.06 -4.75
CA ALA A 115 -2.19 10.67 -4.75
C ALA A 115 -2.66 9.91 -3.51
N ASP A 116 -2.52 10.50 -2.32
CA ASP A 116 -3.00 9.87 -1.07
C ASP A 116 -4.51 9.75 -1.03
N VAL A 117 -5.26 10.75 -1.50
CA VAL A 117 -6.74 10.71 -1.53
C VAL A 117 -7.26 9.67 -2.52
N ILE A 118 -6.61 9.52 -3.69
CA ILE A 118 -6.93 8.47 -4.67
C ILE A 118 -6.72 7.08 -4.03
N ALA A 119 -5.54 6.82 -3.45
CA ALA A 119 -5.23 5.55 -2.84
C ALA A 119 -6.13 5.24 -1.63
N LEU A 120 -6.37 6.23 -0.76
CA LEU A 120 -7.27 6.12 0.38
C LEU A 120 -8.69 5.77 -0.08
N GLY A 121 -9.20 6.48 -1.09
CA GLY A 121 -10.54 6.24 -1.64
C GLY A 121 -10.71 4.79 -2.07
N ALA A 122 -9.79 4.27 -2.88
CA ALA A 122 -9.85 2.88 -3.36
C ALA A 122 -9.74 1.83 -2.23
N ILE A 123 -8.86 2.04 -1.24
CA ILE A 123 -8.73 1.13 -0.08
C ILE A 123 -10.05 1.07 0.70
N LEU A 124 -10.68 2.22 0.94
CA LEU A 124 -11.97 2.28 1.59
C LEU A 124 -13.08 1.66 0.75
N SER A 125 -13.04 1.82 -0.58
CA SER A 125 -13.98 1.22 -1.51
C SER A 125 -13.95 -0.30 -1.44
N VAL A 126 -12.76 -0.91 -1.49
CA VAL A 126 -12.58 -2.38 -1.37
C VAL A 126 -13.12 -2.87 -0.03
N ALA A 127 -12.72 -2.22 1.08
CA ALA A 127 -13.18 -2.60 2.40
C ALA A 127 -14.71 -2.46 2.55
N ARG A 128 -15.30 -1.38 2.00
CA ARG A 128 -16.74 -1.14 2.07
C ARG A 128 -17.54 -2.17 1.29
N CYS A 129 -17.00 -2.62 0.17
CA CYS A 129 -17.61 -3.65 -0.67
C CYS A 129 -17.43 -5.08 -0.13
N GLY A 130 -16.84 -5.27 1.05
CA GLY A 130 -16.66 -6.60 1.67
C GLY A 130 -15.34 -7.29 1.32
N GLY A 131 -14.44 -6.57 0.66
CA GLY A 131 -13.11 -7.04 0.30
C GLY A 131 -12.12 -7.03 1.48
N PRO A 132 -10.86 -7.38 1.24
CA PRO A 132 -9.85 -7.43 2.28
C PRO A 132 -9.46 -6.05 2.81
N SER A 133 -8.93 -6.02 4.03
CA SER A 133 -8.28 -4.81 4.56
C SER A 133 -6.91 -4.65 3.92
N ILE A 134 -6.69 -3.51 3.25
CA ILE A 134 -5.45 -3.16 2.58
C ILE A 134 -4.74 -2.09 3.42
N PRO A 135 -3.43 -2.21 3.66
CA PRO A 135 -2.67 -1.19 4.39
C PRO A 135 -2.59 0.12 3.59
N PHE A 136 -2.92 1.23 4.24
CA PHE A 136 -2.73 2.57 3.68
C PHE A 136 -1.37 3.12 4.11
N HIS A 137 -0.55 3.49 3.13
CA HIS A 137 0.72 4.17 3.34
C HIS A 137 0.55 5.64 2.92
N PRO A 138 0.43 6.59 3.86
CA PRO A 138 0.32 8.00 3.49
C PRO A 138 1.69 8.60 3.14
N GLY A 139 1.68 9.84 2.65
CA GLY A 139 2.87 10.62 2.36
C GLY A 139 3.31 10.56 0.90
N ARG A 140 2.42 10.14 -0.01
CA ARG A 140 2.70 10.18 -1.45
C ARG A 140 3.00 11.61 -1.89
N VAL A 141 3.88 11.72 -2.87
CA VAL A 141 4.20 13.01 -3.49
C VAL A 141 3.42 13.13 -4.79
N ASP A 142 2.68 14.23 -4.91
CA ASP A 142 1.95 14.54 -6.14
C ASP A 142 2.92 14.84 -7.30
N ALA A 143 2.60 14.29 -8.46
CA ALA A 143 3.21 14.64 -9.73
C ALA A 143 2.95 16.12 -10.08
N HIS A 144 3.87 16.69 -10.86
CA HIS A 144 3.74 18.07 -11.37
C HIS A 144 3.20 18.12 -12.79
N GLY A 145 2.85 16.98 -13.38
CA GLY A 145 2.36 16.86 -14.74
C GLY A 145 1.88 15.44 -15.04
N PRO A 146 1.44 15.19 -16.29
CA PRO A 146 0.92 13.89 -16.67
C PRO A 146 2.03 12.84 -16.75
N GLY A 147 1.67 11.60 -16.44
CA GLY A 147 2.51 10.43 -16.60
C GLY A 147 2.62 9.97 -18.07
N PRO A 148 3.45 8.97 -18.40
CA PRO A 148 3.69 8.58 -19.79
C PRO A 148 2.49 7.90 -20.47
N GLU A 149 2.27 8.23 -21.75
CA GLU A 149 1.17 7.68 -22.55
C GLU A 149 1.42 6.23 -23.03
N GLY A 150 0.34 5.55 -23.44
CA GLY A 150 0.40 4.22 -24.05
C GLY A 150 0.74 3.10 -23.08
N ARG A 151 0.57 3.35 -21.77
CA ARG A 151 0.93 2.41 -20.71
C ARG A 151 -0.27 1.68 -20.11
N LEU A 152 -1.44 2.30 -20.05
CA LEU A 152 -2.65 1.66 -19.55
C LEU A 152 -3.24 0.68 -20.56
N PRO A 153 -3.89 -0.42 -20.11
CA PRO A 153 -4.52 -1.37 -21.00
C PRO A 153 -5.81 -0.82 -21.61
N SER A 154 -5.97 -1.04 -22.91
CA SER A 154 -7.23 -0.96 -23.64
C SER A 154 -7.98 -2.28 -23.54
N PRO A 155 -9.33 -2.27 -23.63
CA PRO A 155 -10.10 -3.49 -23.80
C PRO A 155 -9.55 -4.38 -24.92
N THR A 156 -9.05 -3.84 -26.02
CA THR A 156 -8.59 -4.64 -27.17
C THR A 156 -7.17 -5.20 -27.06
N ASP A 157 -6.45 -4.93 -25.97
CA ASP A 157 -5.06 -5.32 -25.85
C ASP A 157 -4.83 -6.84 -25.79
N SER A 158 -3.68 -7.24 -26.32
CA SER A 158 -3.25 -8.63 -26.34
C SER A 158 -2.86 -9.14 -24.94
N GLU A 159 -2.92 -10.45 -24.75
CA GLU A 159 -2.41 -11.07 -23.53
C GLU A 159 -0.92 -10.74 -23.28
N GLY A 160 -0.11 -10.67 -24.35
CA GLY A 160 1.30 -10.27 -24.23
C GLY A 160 1.49 -8.83 -23.74
N PHE A 161 0.56 -7.92 -24.06
CA PHE A 161 0.56 -6.58 -23.49
C PHE A 161 0.22 -6.62 -21.99
N LEU A 162 -0.80 -7.38 -21.59
CA LEU A 162 -1.15 -7.53 -20.17
C LEU A 162 0.03 -8.10 -19.36
N GLN A 163 0.69 -9.12 -19.90
CA GLN A 163 1.84 -9.75 -19.23
C GLN A 163 3.05 -8.83 -19.17
N THR A 164 3.50 -8.33 -20.32
CA THR A 164 4.80 -7.65 -20.43
C THR A 164 4.65 -6.14 -20.39
N GLY A 165 3.74 -5.61 -21.23
CA GLY A 165 3.49 -4.19 -21.35
C GLY A 165 3.07 -3.58 -20.03
N LEU A 166 2.14 -4.20 -19.33
CA LEU A 166 1.61 -3.75 -18.05
C LEU A 166 2.25 -4.49 -16.86
N GLY A 167 2.06 -5.82 -16.76
CA GLY A 167 2.44 -6.61 -15.58
C GLY A 167 3.93 -6.56 -15.23
N ARG A 168 4.80 -6.95 -16.17
CA ARG A 168 6.26 -6.93 -15.96
C ARG A 168 6.78 -5.51 -15.76
N ARG A 169 6.22 -4.53 -16.47
CA ARG A 169 6.57 -3.11 -16.31
C ARG A 169 6.29 -2.62 -14.88
N MET A 170 5.16 -3.01 -14.30
CA MET A 170 4.80 -2.69 -12.91
C MET A 170 5.49 -3.60 -11.87
N GLY A 171 6.18 -4.66 -12.29
CA GLY A 171 6.83 -5.62 -11.39
C GLY A 171 5.88 -6.64 -10.75
N LEU A 172 4.76 -6.95 -11.40
CA LEU A 172 3.71 -7.84 -10.88
C LEU A 172 3.87 -9.27 -11.39
N THR A 173 3.70 -10.25 -10.51
CA THR A 173 3.57 -11.67 -10.84
C THR A 173 2.24 -11.99 -11.53
N PHE A 174 2.12 -13.15 -12.18
CA PHE A 174 0.85 -13.60 -12.77
C PHE A 174 -0.32 -13.60 -11.76
N GLY A 175 -0.06 -14.00 -10.51
CA GLY A 175 -1.07 -13.99 -9.45
C GLY A 175 -1.53 -12.57 -9.11
N GLU A 176 -0.57 -11.65 -8.94
CA GLU A 176 -0.84 -10.23 -8.67
C GLU A 176 -1.60 -9.59 -9.84
N GLN A 177 -1.14 -9.79 -11.06
CA GLN A 177 -1.79 -9.30 -12.29
C GLN A 177 -3.25 -9.78 -12.39
N THR A 178 -3.51 -11.08 -12.27
CA THR A 178 -4.88 -11.62 -12.30
C THR A 178 -5.75 -11.04 -11.19
N SER A 179 -5.22 -10.94 -9.96
CA SER A 179 -5.99 -10.39 -8.84
C SER A 179 -6.27 -8.90 -9.02
N LEU A 180 -5.32 -8.12 -9.53
CA LEU A 180 -5.46 -6.67 -9.69
C LEU A 180 -6.33 -6.30 -10.89
N TYR A 181 -6.17 -6.96 -12.04
CA TYR A 181 -6.89 -6.61 -13.27
C TYR A 181 -8.31 -7.18 -13.20
N THR A 182 -8.43 -8.50 -13.29
CA THR A 182 -9.72 -9.19 -13.30
C THR A 182 -10.40 -9.17 -11.92
N GLY A 183 -9.64 -9.29 -10.84
CA GLY A 183 -10.24 -9.30 -9.50
C GLY A 183 -10.84 -7.96 -9.09
N SER A 184 -10.35 -6.83 -9.62
CA SER A 184 -10.99 -5.53 -9.39
C SER A 184 -12.35 -5.40 -10.08
N HIS A 185 -12.55 -6.10 -11.20
CA HIS A 185 -13.80 -6.08 -11.95
C HIS A 185 -14.97 -6.75 -11.21
N THR A 186 -14.75 -7.43 -10.08
CA THR A 186 -15.86 -7.99 -9.28
C THR A 186 -16.82 -6.91 -8.74
N ILE A 187 -16.39 -5.64 -8.70
CA ILE A 187 -17.28 -4.51 -8.46
C ILE A 187 -17.33 -3.56 -9.66
N GLY A 188 -18.51 -2.99 -9.89
CA GLY A 188 -18.74 -2.03 -10.96
C GLY A 188 -19.15 -2.63 -12.30
N CYS A 189 -19.05 -1.81 -13.33
CA CYS A 189 -19.63 -2.08 -14.64
C CYS A 189 -19.01 -1.21 -15.74
N VAL A 190 -19.36 -1.53 -16.99
CA VAL A 190 -19.14 -0.65 -18.14
C VAL A 190 -20.35 0.26 -18.33
N HIS A 191 -20.14 1.57 -18.41
CA HIS A 191 -21.18 2.54 -18.70
C HIS A 191 -21.27 2.79 -20.22
N GLY A 192 -22.42 2.48 -20.83
CA GLY A 192 -22.63 2.69 -22.26
C GLY A 192 -22.60 4.15 -22.71
N ALA A 193 -22.75 5.10 -21.78
CA ALA A 193 -22.58 6.52 -22.06
C ALA A 193 -21.13 6.89 -22.42
N ASP A 194 -20.16 6.23 -21.78
CA ASP A 194 -18.73 6.44 -22.03
C ASP A 194 -18.18 5.43 -23.05
N HIS A 195 -18.80 4.24 -23.13
CA HIS A 195 -18.36 3.11 -23.97
C HIS A 195 -19.52 2.50 -24.80
N PRO A 196 -20.15 3.28 -25.69
CA PRO A 196 -21.27 2.82 -26.51
C PRO A 196 -20.91 1.68 -27.48
N GLU A 197 -19.61 1.49 -27.77
CA GLU A 197 -19.08 0.39 -28.54
C GLU A 197 -19.10 -0.96 -27.80
N ILE A 198 -19.21 -0.94 -26.46
CA ILE A 198 -19.20 -2.14 -25.60
C ILE A 198 -20.62 -2.51 -25.18
N THR A 199 -21.42 -1.54 -24.72
CA THR A 199 -22.77 -1.80 -24.20
C THR A 199 -23.71 -0.62 -24.42
N SER A 200 -25.00 -0.90 -24.57
CA SER A 200 -26.07 0.11 -24.54
C SER A 200 -26.69 0.29 -23.15
N GLU A 201 -26.29 -0.52 -22.17
CA GLU A 201 -26.79 -0.42 -20.80
C GLU A 201 -26.19 0.80 -20.09
N SER A 202 -26.94 1.38 -19.15
CA SER A 202 -26.41 2.45 -18.30
C SER A 202 -25.23 1.98 -17.45
N CYS A 203 -25.20 0.69 -17.12
CA CYS A 203 -24.18 0.01 -16.31
C CYS A 203 -24.30 -1.49 -16.56
N ALA A 204 -23.43 -2.06 -17.41
CA ALA A 204 -23.35 -3.50 -17.66
C ALA A 204 -22.29 -4.13 -16.72
N PRO A 205 -22.69 -4.94 -15.73
CA PRO A 205 -21.76 -5.46 -14.73
C PRO A 205 -20.83 -6.54 -15.30
N PHE A 206 -19.63 -6.66 -14.73
CA PHE A 206 -18.65 -7.67 -15.16
C PHE A 206 -18.95 -9.07 -14.63
N ASP A 207 -19.62 -9.18 -13.48
CA ASP A 207 -20.11 -10.43 -12.89
C ASP A 207 -21.52 -10.27 -12.31
N SER A 208 -22.05 -11.33 -11.69
CA SER A 208 -23.41 -11.34 -11.12
C SER A 208 -23.58 -10.58 -9.80
N THR A 209 -22.50 -10.05 -9.21
CA THR A 209 -22.47 -9.41 -7.88
C THR A 209 -21.71 -8.07 -7.87
N PRO A 210 -22.05 -7.10 -8.75
CA PRO A 210 -21.24 -5.89 -9.01
C PRO A 210 -21.11 -4.90 -7.83
N ASN A 211 -21.79 -5.15 -6.71
CA ASN A 211 -21.72 -4.36 -5.48
C ASN A 211 -21.18 -5.18 -4.30
N THR A 212 -20.49 -6.29 -4.57
CA THR A 212 -19.82 -7.12 -3.56
C THR A 212 -18.44 -7.45 -4.06
N PHE A 213 -17.42 -7.11 -3.28
CA PHE A 213 -16.05 -7.48 -3.58
C PHE A 213 -15.85 -8.93 -3.17
N ASP A 214 -16.03 -9.87 -4.09
CA ASP A 214 -15.89 -11.31 -3.86
C ASP A 214 -15.11 -12.00 -5.00
N ASN A 215 -15.29 -13.31 -5.18
CA ASN A 215 -14.62 -14.06 -6.24
C ASN A 215 -15.56 -14.58 -7.34
N ALA A 216 -16.75 -13.99 -7.50
CA ALA A 216 -17.74 -14.36 -8.50
C ALA A 216 -17.18 -14.24 -9.92
N ILE A 217 -16.52 -13.13 -10.26
CA ILE A 217 -15.85 -12.95 -11.57
C ILE A 217 -14.97 -14.15 -11.96
N PHE A 218 -14.17 -14.68 -11.03
CA PHE A 218 -13.31 -15.83 -11.31
C PHE A 218 -14.10 -17.13 -11.47
N LYS A 219 -15.13 -17.35 -10.63
CA LYS A 219 -16.03 -18.52 -10.75
C LYS A 219 -16.74 -18.51 -12.10
N GLU A 220 -17.22 -17.36 -12.54
CA GLU A 220 -17.93 -17.19 -13.80
C GLU A 220 -17.01 -17.33 -15.02
N LEU A 221 -15.75 -16.85 -14.93
CA LEU A 221 -14.74 -17.10 -15.96
C LEU A 221 -14.42 -18.59 -16.10
N VAL A 222 -14.29 -19.32 -14.98
CA VAL A 222 -14.06 -20.77 -14.99
C VAL A 222 -15.27 -21.53 -15.54
N ALA A 223 -16.48 -21.13 -15.14
CA ALA A 223 -17.74 -21.70 -15.61
C ALA A 223 -18.10 -21.30 -17.05
N LYS A 224 -17.38 -20.31 -17.61
CA LYS A 224 -17.67 -19.68 -18.92
C LYS A 224 -19.06 -19.04 -18.99
N THR A 225 -19.54 -18.53 -17.86
CA THR A 225 -20.82 -17.83 -17.76
C THR A 225 -20.66 -16.31 -17.75
N SER A 226 -19.43 -15.79 -17.58
CA SER A 226 -19.18 -14.35 -17.59
C SER A 226 -19.45 -13.72 -18.95
N VAL A 227 -19.98 -12.49 -18.93
CA VAL A 227 -20.11 -11.65 -20.12
C VAL A 227 -18.72 -11.08 -20.44
N ASP A 228 -18.26 -11.25 -21.68
CA ASP A 228 -16.95 -10.72 -22.09
C ASP A 228 -17.06 -9.24 -22.50
N LEU A 229 -17.21 -8.34 -21.54
CA LEU A 229 -17.40 -6.92 -21.86
C LEU A 229 -16.11 -6.28 -22.38
N LEU A 230 -14.97 -6.58 -21.75
CA LEU A 230 -13.69 -5.96 -22.10
C LEU A 230 -12.78 -6.86 -22.94
N GLY A 231 -13.03 -8.15 -23.04
CA GLY A 231 -12.17 -9.09 -23.78
C GLY A 231 -10.85 -9.44 -23.09
N THR A 232 -10.27 -8.52 -22.30
CA THR A 232 -9.01 -8.73 -21.55
C THR A 232 -9.11 -9.88 -20.55
N ASP A 233 -10.19 -9.94 -19.76
CA ASP A 233 -10.40 -10.98 -18.75
C ASP A 233 -10.45 -12.39 -19.37
N LYS A 234 -11.11 -12.56 -20.52
CA LYS A 234 -11.09 -13.83 -21.25
C LYS A 234 -9.78 -14.07 -21.99
N ARG A 235 -9.11 -13.03 -22.50
CA ARG A 235 -7.79 -13.15 -23.14
C ARG A 235 -6.74 -13.70 -22.19
N MET A 236 -6.78 -13.34 -20.90
CA MET A 236 -5.87 -13.91 -19.89
C MET A 236 -5.96 -15.45 -19.83
N LEU A 237 -7.13 -16.06 -20.11
CA LEU A 237 -7.28 -17.53 -20.13
C LEU A 237 -6.49 -18.24 -21.24
N SER A 238 -5.96 -17.50 -22.23
CA SER A 238 -5.08 -18.05 -23.26
C SER A 238 -3.69 -18.44 -22.73
N ASN A 239 -3.26 -17.84 -21.62
CA ASN A 239 -2.01 -18.17 -20.95
C ASN A 239 -2.24 -19.20 -19.83
N SER A 240 -1.40 -20.23 -19.77
CA SER A 240 -1.51 -21.30 -18.77
C SER A 240 -1.29 -20.83 -17.32
N ASN A 241 -0.46 -19.81 -17.10
CA ASN A 241 -0.19 -19.26 -15.77
C ASN A 241 -1.42 -18.49 -15.25
N TYR A 242 -1.97 -17.58 -16.05
CA TYR A 242 -3.23 -16.90 -15.71
C TYR A 242 -4.39 -17.88 -15.54
N LYS A 243 -4.50 -18.90 -16.38
CA LYS A 243 -5.53 -19.94 -16.22
C LYS A 243 -5.40 -20.68 -14.89
N THR A 244 -4.17 -20.87 -14.41
CA THR A 244 -3.90 -21.49 -13.11
C THR A 244 -4.31 -20.56 -11.97
N THR A 245 -3.93 -19.30 -12.01
CA THR A 245 -4.28 -18.30 -10.96
C THR A 245 -5.79 -18.06 -10.93
N ILE A 246 -6.46 -17.90 -12.07
CA ILE A 246 -7.93 -17.75 -12.16
C ILE A 246 -8.65 -18.93 -11.47
N LYS A 247 -8.20 -20.16 -11.70
CA LYS A 247 -8.76 -21.34 -11.03
C LYS A 247 -8.53 -21.32 -9.52
N GLN A 248 -7.35 -20.88 -9.06
CA GLN A 248 -7.04 -20.77 -7.64
C GLN A 248 -7.96 -19.74 -6.95
N TRP A 249 -8.12 -18.56 -7.55
CA TRP A 249 -9.00 -17.51 -7.03
C TRP A 249 -10.48 -17.90 -7.06
N ALA A 250 -10.93 -18.58 -8.12
CA ALA A 250 -12.29 -19.14 -8.18
C ALA A 250 -12.55 -20.15 -7.04
N ALA A 251 -11.56 -20.98 -6.72
CA ALA A 251 -11.67 -22.01 -5.69
C ALA A 251 -11.59 -21.45 -4.25
N SER A 252 -10.92 -20.31 -4.05
CA SER A 252 -10.70 -19.74 -2.72
C SER A 252 -10.74 -18.21 -2.71
N GLN A 253 -11.81 -17.66 -2.14
CA GLN A 253 -11.94 -16.22 -1.91
C GLN A 253 -10.88 -15.69 -0.94
N SER A 254 -10.51 -16.46 0.08
CA SER A 254 -9.46 -16.04 1.04
C SER A 254 -8.09 -15.96 0.38
N ALA A 255 -7.77 -16.90 -0.53
CA ALA A 255 -6.55 -16.84 -1.32
C ALA A 255 -6.56 -15.64 -2.27
N PHE A 256 -7.68 -15.40 -2.96
CA PHE A 256 -7.87 -14.22 -3.81
C PHE A 256 -7.63 -12.93 -3.02
N PHE A 257 -8.28 -12.78 -1.86
CA PHE A 257 -8.16 -11.60 -1.01
C PHE A 257 -6.73 -11.39 -0.53
N SER A 258 -6.04 -12.46 -0.10
CA SER A 258 -4.63 -12.37 0.30
C SER A 258 -3.73 -11.90 -0.84
N GLN A 259 -3.97 -12.38 -2.06
CA GLN A 259 -3.21 -11.95 -3.23
C GLN A 259 -3.53 -10.51 -3.61
N TYR A 260 -4.80 -10.13 -3.55
CA TYR A 260 -5.28 -8.80 -3.89
C TYR A 260 -4.67 -7.73 -3.00
N VAL A 261 -4.53 -7.98 -1.68
CA VAL A 261 -3.83 -7.07 -0.77
C VAL A 261 -2.40 -6.81 -1.26
N THR A 262 -1.68 -7.86 -1.64
CA THR A 262 -0.29 -7.74 -2.13
C THR A 262 -0.25 -6.96 -3.45
N ALA A 263 -1.12 -7.29 -4.40
CA ALA A 263 -1.15 -6.68 -5.72
C ALA A 263 -1.55 -5.20 -5.68
N PHE A 264 -2.59 -4.87 -4.91
CA PHE A 264 -3.04 -3.49 -4.77
C PHE A 264 -2.06 -2.64 -3.95
N THR A 265 -1.40 -3.21 -2.94
CA THR A 265 -0.32 -2.50 -2.23
C THR A 265 0.85 -2.20 -3.17
N ALA A 266 1.21 -3.15 -4.04
CA ALA A 266 2.27 -2.95 -5.03
C ALA A 266 1.94 -1.84 -6.04
N CYS A 267 0.69 -1.80 -6.53
CA CYS A 267 0.17 -0.72 -7.39
C CYS A 267 0.11 0.62 -6.65
N SER A 268 -0.60 0.71 -5.54
CA SER A 268 -0.82 1.96 -4.79
C SER A 268 0.45 2.54 -4.13
N SER A 269 1.57 1.82 -4.17
CA SER A 269 2.88 2.30 -3.69
C SER A 269 3.92 2.35 -4.80
N LEU A 270 3.53 2.13 -6.07
CA LEU A 270 4.46 2.08 -7.19
C LEU A 270 5.15 3.43 -7.38
N ASN A 271 6.48 3.42 -7.37
CA ASN A 271 7.35 4.60 -7.45
C ASN A 271 7.11 5.67 -6.38
N GLN A 272 6.48 5.31 -5.26
CA GLN A 272 6.27 6.19 -4.12
C GLN A 272 7.14 5.77 -2.95
N LEU A 273 7.71 6.76 -2.27
CA LEU A 273 8.48 6.55 -1.05
C LEU A 273 7.62 7.01 0.11
N SER A 274 7.12 6.07 0.91
CA SER A 274 6.54 6.39 2.21
C SER A 274 7.54 6.01 3.28
N ASN A 275 8.00 6.99 4.05
CA ASN A 275 8.79 6.77 5.26
C ASN A 275 7.90 6.54 6.50
N LEU A 276 6.62 6.24 6.28
CA LEU A 276 5.60 6.14 7.32
C LEU A 276 5.10 4.71 7.45
N ASP A 277 4.83 4.30 8.69
CA ASP A 277 4.29 2.98 8.99
C ASP A 277 2.92 2.80 8.29
N PRO A 278 2.66 1.65 7.65
CA PRO A 278 1.34 1.33 7.13
C PRO A 278 0.26 1.44 8.20
N SER A 279 -0.84 2.09 7.85
CA SER A 279 -2.02 2.23 8.68
C SER A 279 -3.15 1.35 8.14
N TYR A 280 -3.68 0.46 8.98
CA TYR A 280 -4.90 -0.26 8.66
C TYR A 280 -6.11 0.61 9.00
N ILE A 281 -6.86 1.00 7.99
CA ILE A 281 -8.04 1.84 8.17
C ILE A 281 -9.27 0.95 8.30
N THR A 282 -9.94 1.04 9.44
CA THR A 282 -11.21 0.36 9.68
C THR A 282 -12.36 1.34 9.49
N MET A 283 -13.23 1.08 8.51
CA MET A 283 -14.46 1.84 8.34
C MET A 283 -15.41 1.59 9.53
N PRO A 284 -16.00 2.63 10.14
CA PRO A 284 -17.07 2.45 11.10
C PRO A 284 -18.25 1.74 10.43
N ILE A 285 -18.62 0.55 10.90
CA ILE A 285 -19.80 -0.17 10.37
C ILE A 285 -21.05 0.53 10.91
N GLY A 286 -21.79 1.21 10.03
CA GLY A 286 -23.00 1.95 10.40
C GLY A 286 -24.17 1.05 10.82
N ASN A 287 -24.48 1.05 12.12
CA ASN A 287 -25.84 1.26 12.66
C ASN A 287 -25.75 1.41 14.19
N GLY A 288 -25.46 2.62 14.62
CA GLY A 288 -25.49 3.01 16.03
C GLY A 288 -25.13 4.47 16.11
N ALA A 289 -26.06 5.30 16.58
CA ALA A 289 -25.74 6.65 17.03
C ALA A 289 -24.42 6.62 17.80
N ALA A 290 -23.53 7.57 17.52
CA ALA A 290 -22.32 7.78 18.30
C ALA A 290 -22.70 7.95 19.78
N LYS A 291 -22.78 6.84 20.51
CA LYS A 291 -22.81 6.87 21.96
C LYS A 291 -21.40 7.31 22.32
N LYS A 292 -21.29 8.52 22.88
CA LYS A 292 -20.14 8.91 23.69
C LYS A 292 -19.93 7.81 24.72
N HIS A 293 -19.07 6.85 24.41
CA HIS A 293 -18.65 5.85 25.37
C HIS A 293 -17.62 6.52 26.27
N THR A 294 -18.11 7.12 27.35
CA THR A 294 -17.29 7.40 28.52
C THR A 294 -16.87 6.05 29.09
N VAL A 295 -15.75 5.50 28.63
CA VAL A 295 -15.14 4.33 29.26
C VAL A 295 -14.54 4.80 30.58
N LYS A 296 -15.27 4.57 31.67
CA LYS A 296 -14.70 4.65 33.02
C LYS A 296 -13.64 3.56 33.12
N SER A 297 -12.37 3.96 33.19
CA SER A 297 -11.25 3.07 33.46
C SER A 297 -11.41 2.43 34.84
N THR A 298 -11.87 1.18 34.90
CA THR A 298 -11.64 0.30 36.05
C THR A 298 -10.42 -0.55 35.72
N LEU A 299 -9.25 0.01 36.07
CA LEU A 299 -7.98 -0.72 36.10
C LEU A 299 -8.05 -1.79 37.20
N ALA A 300 -8.40 -3.02 36.84
CA ALA A 300 -7.99 -4.17 37.63
C ALA A 300 -6.49 -4.42 37.32
N ARG A 301 -5.62 -3.93 38.21
CA ARG A 301 -4.21 -4.33 38.24
C ARG A 301 -4.16 -5.86 38.41
N ARG A 302 -3.74 -6.58 37.36
CA ARG A 302 -3.13 -7.89 37.58
C ARG A 302 -1.66 -7.66 37.91
N SER A 303 -1.30 -8.18 39.08
CA SER A 303 0.00 -8.11 39.72
C SER A 303 1.11 -8.65 38.83
N ALA A 304 2.32 -8.10 39.04
CA ALA A 304 3.60 -8.54 38.50
C ALA A 304 3.73 -10.07 38.50
N TYR A 305 4.24 -10.62 37.39
CA TYR A 305 4.66 -12.01 37.31
C TYR A 305 6.05 -12.16 37.96
N SER A 306 6.19 -13.27 38.68
CA SER A 306 7.26 -13.64 39.61
C SER A 306 8.62 -13.83 38.93
N THR A 307 9.70 -13.50 39.63
CA THR A 307 11.11 -13.64 39.20
C THR A 307 11.76 -14.99 39.57
N ASP A 308 11.00 -16.07 39.71
CA ASP A 308 11.57 -17.40 39.94
C ASP A 308 11.23 -18.31 38.75
N VAL A 309 12.20 -18.56 37.87
CA VAL A 309 12.10 -19.57 36.81
C VAL A 309 13.36 -20.44 36.83
N THR A 310 13.29 -21.54 37.57
CA THR A 310 14.14 -22.72 37.37
C THR A 310 13.33 -23.79 36.66
N GLU A 311 13.02 -23.59 35.38
CA GLU A 311 12.66 -24.64 34.42
C GLU A 311 12.72 -24.06 33.02
N GLN A 312 13.40 -24.75 32.11
CA GLN A 312 13.69 -24.27 30.76
C GLN A 312 12.43 -24.44 29.89
N GLU A 313 11.56 -23.42 29.87
CA GLU A 313 10.32 -23.43 29.08
C GLU A 313 10.59 -23.70 27.59
N ALA A 314 9.98 -24.76 27.05
CA ALA A 314 9.98 -25.05 25.61
C ALA A 314 9.07 -24.06 24.85
N CYS A 315 9.41 -23.75 23.60
CA CYS A 315 8.71 -22.75 22.80
C CYS A 315 7.82 -23.38 21.71
N GLU A 316 6.63 -22.82 21.47
CA GLU A 316 5.68 -23.32 20.47
C GLU A 316 5.85 -22.59 19.11
N THR A 317 6.33 -23.30 18.10
CA THR A 317 6.69 -22.79 16.76
C THR A 317 5.52 -22.34 15.88
N HIS A 318 4.27 -22.58 16.31
CA HIS A 318 3.04 -22.26 15.55
C HIS A 318 2.23 -21.08 16.12
N THR A 319 2.73 -20.41 17.15
CA THR A 319 2.07 -19.22 17.71
C THR A 319 2.68 -17.94 17.12
N ARG A 320 1.90 -16.85 17.09
CA ARG A 320 2.32 -15.54 16.52
C ARG A 320 3.46 -14.85 17.28
N ALA A 321 4.02 -15.47 18.32
CA ALA A 321 5.09 -14.94 19.17
C ALA A 321 6.32 -15.86 19.12
N ALA A 322 7.03 -15.87 17.98
CA ALA A 322 8.24 -16.67 17.79
C ALA A 322 9.51 -16.05 18.40
N THR A 323 9.38 -14.93 19.12
CA THR A 323 10.48 -14.21 19.79
C THR A 323 10.08 -13.74 21.18
N ARG A 324 11.01 -13.70 22.13
CA ARG A 324 10.83 -13.13 23.48
C ARG A 324 12.05 -12.36 23.95
N CYS A 325 11.88 -11.54 24.98
CA CYS A 325 12.93 -10.67 25.48
C CYS A 325 14.02 -11.49 26.16
N SER A 326 15.29 -11.19 25.83
CA SER A 326 16.43 -11.80 26.49
C SER A 326 16.71 -11.10 27.82
N THR A 327 17.19 -11.87 28.80
CA THR A 327 17.75 -11.30 30.04
C THR A 327 19.12 -10.65 29.80
N GLN A 328 19.75 -10.90 28.65
CA GLN A 328 20.99 -10.25 28.24
C GLN A 328 20.70 -8.99 27.40
N PRO A 329 21.16 -7.80 27.83
CA PRO A 329 20.99 -6.57 27.05
C PRO A 329 21.59 -6.68 25.64
N GLY A 330 20.88 -6.20 24.62
CA GLY A 330 21.32 -6.28 23.22
C GLY A 330 20.93 -7.56 22.48
N TYR A 331 20.18 -8.46 23.12
CA TYR A 331 19.79 -9.74 22.54
C TYR A 331 18.27 -9.96 22.66
N ILE A 332 17.74 -10.80 21.78
CA ILE A 332 16.39 -11.39 21.91
C ILE A 332 16.53 -12.92 21.87
N GLU A 333 15.51 -13.63 22.30
CA GLU A 333 15.46 -15.09 22.16
C GLU A 333 14.43 -15.45 21.10
N LYS A 334 14.85 -16.25 20.12
CA LYS A 334 14.00 -16.75 19.03
C LYS A 334 13.74 -18.24 19.22
N CYS A 335 12.52 -18.67 18.94
CA CYS A 335 12.20 -20.08 19.01
C CYS A 335 12.84 -20.85 17.85
N SER A 336 13.71 -21.82 18.15
CA SER A 336 14.30 -22.70 17.14
C SER A 336 13.25 -23.67 16.59
N TYR A 337 13.05 -23.63 15.27
CA TYR A 337 12.13 -24.54 14.59
C TYR A 337 12.57 -26.00 14.64
N GLU A 338 13.88 -26.26 14.79
CA GLU A 338 14.45 -27.61 14.77
C GLU A 338 14.42 -28.27 16.15
N THR A 339 14.60 -27.48 17.21
CA THR A 339 14.78 -28.01 18.57
C THR A 339 13.65 -27.64 19.53
N GLY A 340 12.75 -26.72 19.17
CA GLY A 340 11.67 -26.25 20.06
C GLY A 340 12.19 -25.52 21.31
N THR A 341 13.43 -25.03 21.25
CA THR A 341 14.10 -24.32 22.36
C THR A 341 14.37 -22.87 21.99
N TRP A 342 14.38 -21.99 22.99
CA TRP A 342 14.80 -20.61 22.83
C TRP A 342 16.29 -20.52 22.52
N VAL A 343 16.63 -19.89 21.40
CA VAL A 343 18.00 -19.61 20.98
C VAL A 343 18.20 -18.11 21.02
N ARG A 344 19.24 -17.67 21.75
CA ARG A 344 19.59 -16.26 21.86
C ARG A 344 20.21 -15.78 20.55
N GLU A 345 19.64 -14.73 19.98
CA GLU A 345 20.10 -14.10 18.76
C GLU A 345 20.48 -12.65 19.07
N PHE A 346 21.63 -12.21 18.56
CA PHE A 346 22.05 -10.82 18.68
C PHE A 346 21.13 -9.98 17.79
N ASP A 347 20.46 -9.00 18.38
CA ASP A 347 19.63 -8.07 17.63
C ASP A 347 20.47 -6.83 17.33
N PRO A 348 20.93 -6.63 16.08
CA PRO A 348 21.76 -5.48 15.72
C PRO A 348 21.03 -4.14 15.92
N MET A 349 19.69 -4.13 16.01
CA MET A 349 18.94 -2.94 16.42
C MET A 349 19.04 -2.70 17.94
N ALA A 350 19.20 -3.74 18.75
CA ALA A 350 19.33 -3.62 20.19
C ALA A 350 20.65 -2.96 20.64
N ALA A 351 21.70 -3.06 19.83
CA ALA A 351 22.97 -2.37 20.06
C ALA A 351 22.96 -0.89 19.65
N SER A 352 21.99 -0.47 18.83
CA SER A 352 21.81 0.92 18.39
C SER A 352 20.80 1.70 19.25
N TYR A 353 20.09 1.03 20.17
CA TYR A 353 19.26 1.71 21.17
C TYR A 353 20.14 2.30 22.28
N THR A 354 20.14 3.63 22.35
CA THR A 354 20.76 4.42 23.44
C THR A 354 20.19 4.02 24.81
N PRO A 355 20.85 4.37 25.93
CA PRO A 355 20.40 3.99 27.27
C PRO A 355 18.95 4.40 27.52
N GLY A 356 18.08 3.43 27.83
CA GLY A 356 16.68 3.68 28.27
C GLY A 356 15.59 2.92 27.51
N TYR A 357 15.91 2.15 26.46
CA TYR A 357 14.93 1.29 25.81
C TYR A 357 14.71 -0.01 26.62
N GLU A 358 13.46 -0.40 26.79
CA GLU A 358 13.07 -1.62 27.52
C GLU A 358 12.44 -2.62 26.54
N CYS A 359 12.92 -3.87 26.55
CA CYS A 359 12.28 -4.95 25.80
C CYS A 359 11.04 -5.42 26.56
N VAL A 360 9.89 -5.51 25.88
CA VAL A 360 8.67 -6.10 26.42
C VAL A 360 8.17 -7.25 25.55
N ASP A 361 7.69 -8.31 26.19
CA ASP A 361 7.02 -9.41 25.51
C ASP A 361 5.58 -9.01 25.14
N THR A 362 5.24 -9.16 23.86
CA THR A 362 3.89 -8.91 23.35
C THR A 362 3.29 -10.20 22.80
N ARG A 363 1.98 -10.18 22.51
CA ARG A 363 1.30 -11.28 21.81
C ARG A 363 1.84 -11.57 20.40
N TYR A 364 2.71 -10.71 19.88
CA TYR A 364 3.37 -10.83 18.57
C TYR A 364 4.89 -11.05 18.71
N GLY A 365 5.38 -11.29 19.92
CA GLY A 365 6.79 -11.47 20.26
C GLY A 365 7.43 -10.27 20.95
N ALA A 366 8.74 -10.35 21.19
CA ALA A 366 9.54 -9.30 21.84
C ALA A 366 9.56 -7.98 21.07
N ARG A 367 9.48 -6.86 21.80
CA ARG A 367 9.49 -5.52 21.23
C ARG A 367 10.26 -4.54 22.12
N TRP A 368 11.19 -3.79 21.51
CA TRP A 368 11.87 -2.69 22.18
C TRP A 368 10.99 -1.44 22.23
N LEU A 369 10.74 -0.92 23.43
CA LEU A 369 10.01 0.31 23.69
C LEU A 369 10.97 1.42 24.11
N PRO A 370 10.78 2.66 23.63
CA PRO A 370 11.56 3.80 24.08
C PRO A 370 11.21 4.17 25.54
N PRO A 371 12.11 4.87 26.26
CA PRO A 371 11.83 5.36 27.61
C PRO A 371 10.64 6.31 27.59
N THR A 372 9.65 6.06 28.45
CA THR A 372 8.42 6.86 28.51
C THR A 372 8.70 8.21 29.17
N THR A 373 8.59 9.31 28.42
CA THR A 373 8.41 10.65 29.00
C THR A 373 6.90 10.91 29.15
N ASP A 374 6.42 10.83 30.39
CA ASP A 374 5.10 11.27 30.86
C ASP A 374 3.84 10.59 30.29
N GLY A 375 3.48 9.44 30.88
CA GLY A 375 2.21 9.27 31.62
C GLY A 375 0.85 9.33 30.91
N GLY A 376 0.72 9.62 29.62
CA GLY A 376 -0.57 9.77 28.93
C GLY A 376 -0.89 8.65 27.94
N LYS A 377 -1.78 7.72 28.32
CA LYS A 377 -2.24 6.60 27.48
C LYS A 377 -3.43 7.02 26.58
N PHE A 378 -3.23 7.06 25.26
CA PHE A 378 -4.28 6.89 24.25
C PHE A 378 -3.78 5.94 23.14
N GLY A 379 -4.56 4.89 22.88
CA GLY A 379 -4.20 3.79 21.98
C GLY A 379 -4.77 3.97 20.58
N TYR A 380 -3.91 4.37 19.65
CA TYR A 380 -3.77 3.78 18.32
C TYR A 380 -2.33 3.25 18.27
N ALA A 381 -2.05 2.15 17.56
CA ALA A 381 -0.67 1.78 17.26
C ALA A 381 -0.10 2.68 16.14
N ALA A 382 -0.36 3.98 16.20
CA ALA A 382 0.37 4.98 15.46
C ALA A 382 1.63 5.26 16.25
N ARG A 383 2.77 4.72 15.82
CA ARG A 383 4.04 5.33 16.23
C ARG A 383 4.15 6.63 15.44
N SER A 384 4.08 7.76 16.12
CA SER A 384 4.73 8.96 15.61
C SER A 384 6.24 8.67 15.58
N ARG A 385 6.76 8.17 14.45
CA ARG A 385 8.14 8.50 14.14
C ARG A 385 8.15 9.99 13.90
N ARG A 386 8.97 10.69 14.69
CA ARG A 386 9.34 12.09 14.49
C ARG A 386 9.64 12.29 13.01
N SER A 387 9.19 13.41 12.46
CA SER A 387 9.79 13.98 11.25
C SER A 387 11.31 13.90 11.39
N VAL A 388 11.99 13.13 10.55
CA VAL A 388 13.45 13.10 10.54
C VAL A 388 13.96 13.41 9.15
N ASP A 389 14.77 14.47 9.14
CA ASP A 389 15.69 14.91 8.11
C ASP A 389 16.80 13.87 7.84
N GLU A 390 16.47 12.62 7.56
CA GLU A 390 17.45 11.59 7.17
C GLU A 390 17.18 11.12 5.74
N GLU A 391 17.66 11.92 4.79
CA GLU A 391 17.66 11.66 3.34
C GLU A 391 18.33 10.31 2.99
N ASP A 392 19.27 9.84 3.81
CA ASP A 392 20.11 8.67 3.50
C ASP A 392 19.45 7.32 3.80
N ALA A 393 18.54 7.23 4.79
CA ALA A 393 17.90 5.97 5.17
C ALA A 393 16.74 5.61 4.22
N VAL A 394 15.99 6.61 3.75
CA VAL A 394 14.90 6.43 2.78
C VAL A 394 15.44 5.97 1.42
N VAL A 395 16.61 6.47 1.02
CA VAL A 395 17.28 6.07 -0.23
C VAL A 395 17.70 4.60 -0.17
N GLN A 396 18.23 4.12 0.95
CA GLN A 396 18.66 2.72 1.09
C GLN A 396 17.49 1.73 1.12
N GLU A 397 16.37 2.05 1.79
CA GLU A 397 15.17 1.20 1.79
C GLU A 397 14.47 1.19 0.41
N ALA A 398 14.40 2.35 -0.26
CA ALA A 398 13.93 2.46 -1.64
C ALA A 398 14.77 1.61 -2.60
N GLU A 399 16.10 1.68 -2.49
CA GLU A 399 17.01 0.89 -3.29
C GLU A 399 16.87 -0.61 -2.99
N ALA A 400 16.68 -1.02 -1.74
CA ALA A 400 16.47 -2.41 -1.35
C ALA A 400 15.15 -2.97 -1.90
N GLU A 401 14.05 -2.22 -1.83
CA GLU A 401 12.77 -2.63 -2.37
C GLU A 401 12.78 -2.66 -3.91
N VAL A 402 13.47 -1.70 -4.55
CA VAL A 402 13.69 -1.70 -5.99
C VAL A 402 14.56 -2.88 -6.43
N ILE A 403 15.63 -3.20 -5.70
CA ILE A 403 16.47 -4.38 -6.00
C ILE A 403 15.67 -5.67 -5.79
N TYR A 404 14.83 -5.75 -4.76
CA TYR A 404 13.95 -6.89 -4.53
C TYR A 404 12.94 -7.05 -5.67
N ARG A 405 12.28 -5.97 -6.10
CA ARG A 405 11.31 -6.00 -7.20
C ARG A 405 11.98 -6.26 -8.56
N ALA A 406 13.17 -5.71 -8.81
CA ALA A 406 13.94 -5.96 -10.04
C ALA A 406 14.43 -7.41 -10.12
N LYS A 407 14.96 -7.98 -9.02
CA LYS A 407 15.32 -9.40 -8.95
C LYS A 407 14.11 -10.31 -9.16
N ARG A 408 12.95 -9.94 -8.58
CA ARG A 408 11.68 -10.67 -8.79
C ARG A 408 11.18 -10.58 -10.24
N ALA A 409 11.44 -9.47 -10.95
CA ALA A 409 11.09 -9.29 -12.35
C ALA A 409 12.03 -10.03 -13.34
N GLU A 410 13.21 -10.46 -12.88
CA GLU A 410 14.11 -11.36 -13.64
C GLU A 410 13.69 -12.84 -13.48
N GLU A 411 12.92 -13.17 -12.43
CA GLU A 411 12.37 -14.51 -12.16
C GLU A 411 10.99 -14.75 -12.82
N LEU A 412 10.38 -13.70 -13.39
CA LEU A 412 9.09 -13.69 -14.12
C LEU A 412 9.31 -13.66 -15.63
#